data_AF-A0A519KMN8-F1
#
_entry.id   AF-A0A519KMN8-F1
#
_cell.length_a   1.000
_cell.length_b   1.000
_cell.length_c   1.000
_cell.angle_alpha   90.00
_cell.angle_beta   90.00
_cell.angle_gamma   90.00
#
_symmetry.space_group_name_H-M   'P 1'
#
loop_
_entity.id
_entity.type
_entity.pdbx_description
1 polymer ?
#
loop_
_entity_poly.entity_id
_entity_poly.type
_entity_poly.pdbx_seq_one_letter_code
_entity_poly.pdbx_strand_id
1 'polypeptide(L)'
;DGYNVKRYDPRLNNFQQVPLGQTPLSTFLARNVRLDQGVRIDRVTRMQSGAFAITARDARRPNDGQIILSFAGSPVRLYEWTIIDAQGARTTTRLTTLQPASGLAASLFQLRDPTRRPDRN
;
A
#
# COMPACT_ATOMS: atom_id res chain seq x y z
N ASP A 1 -5.93 -11.32 -1.57
CA ASP A 1 -5.52 -12.50 -2.37
C ASP A 1 -4.03 -12.49 -2.69
N GLY A 2 -3.29 -11.41 -2.41
CA GLY A 2 -1.84 -11.34 -2.62
C GLY A 2 -1.44 -10.99 -4.05
N TYR A 3 -2.40 -10.89 -4.97
CA TYR A 3 -2.14 -10.63 -6.39
C TYR A 3 -2.83 -9.36 -6.89
N ASN A 4 -3.95 -8.97 -6.28
CA ASN A 4 -4.72 -7.82 -6.70
C ASN A 4 -4.95 -6.85 -5.55
N VAL A 5 -4.97 -5.57 -5.90
CA VAL A 5 -5.56 -4.54 -5.04
C VAL A 5 -7.03 -4.46 -5.40
N LYS A 6 -7.90 -4.66 -4.40
CA LYS A 6 -9.36 -4.63 -4.57
C LYS A 6 -9.95 -3.55 -3.68
N ARG A 7 -10.84 -2.74 -4.23
CA ARG A 7 -11.58 -1.71 -3.51
C ARG A 7 -13.06 -1.85 -3.80
N TYR A 8 -13.87 -1.75 -2.76
CA TYR A 8 -15.33 -1.65 -2.88
C TYR A 8 -15.80 -0.37 -2.21
N ASP A 9 -16.54 0.44 -2.96
CA ASP A 9 -17.29 1.57 -2.43
C ASP A 9 -18.79 1.22 -2.41
N PRO A 10 -19.39 0.94 -1.24
CA PRO A 10 -20.80 0.60 -1.14
C PRO A 10 -21.74 1.76 -1.46
N ARG A 11 -21.30 3.02 -1.30
CA ARG A 11 -22.13 4.20 -1.59
C ARG A 11 -22.35 4.36 -3.09
N LEU A 12 -21.33 4.00 -3.87
CA LEU A 12 -21.35 4.07 -5.34
C LEU A 12 -21.68 2.72 -5.99
N ASN A 13 -21.87 1.67 -5.18
CA ASN A 13 -21.93 0.28 -5.64
C ASN A 13 -20.82 -0.04 -6.65
N ASN A 14 -19.59 0.39 -6.35
CA ASN A 14 -18.47 0.35 -7.28
C ASN A 14 -17.40 -0.59 -6.76
N PHE A 15 -17.08 -1.62 -7.55
CA PHE A 15 -15.98 -2.52 -7.29
C PHE A 15 -14.86 -2.31 -8.30
N GLN A 16 -13.62 -2.20 -7.81
CA GLN A 16 -12.42 -2.02 -8.61
C GLN A 16 -11.38 -3.05 -8.24
N GLN A 17 -10.72 -3.59 -9.25
CA GLN A 17 -9.62 -4.52 -9.10
C GLN A 17 -8.50 -4.15 -10.08
N VAL A 18 -7.27 -4.06 -9.56
CA VAL A 18 -6.07 -3.89 -10.37
C VAL A 18 -4.98 -4.88 -9.92
N PRO A 19 -4.12 -5.38 -10.82
CA PRO A 19 -2.99 -6.21 -10.42
C PRO A 19 -2.08 -5.45 -9.45
N LEU A 20 -1.74 -6.04 -8.30
CA LEU A 20 -0.88 -5.42 -7.28
C LEU A 20 0.45 -4.96 -7.87
N GLY A 21 1.03 -5.76 -8.78
CA GLY A 21 2.27 -5.42 -9.46
C GLY A 21 2.22 -4.16 -10.31
N GLN A 22 1.04 -3.68 -10.70
CA GLN A 22 0.84 -2.45 -11.48
C GLN A 22 0.51 -1.24 -10.59
N THR A 23 0.79 -1.34 -9.28
CA THR A 23 0.54 -0.27 -8.32
C THR A 23 1.80 -0.02 -7.49
N PRO A 24 2.03 1.22 -7.01
CA PRO A 24 3.16 1.49 -6.13
C PRO A 24 3.15 0.68 -4.83
N LEU A 25 2.01 0.10 -4.43
CA LEU A 25 1.87 -0.79 -3.28
C LEU A 25 2.73 -2.05 -3.40
N SER A 26 3.07 -2.52 -4.61
CA SER A 26 3.96 -3.66 -4.81
C SER A 26 5.30 -3.49 -4.10
N THR A 27 5.81 -2.25 -4.08
CA THR A 27 7.05 -1.82 -3.41
C THR A 27 7.01 -2.07 -1.89
N PHE A 28 5.83 -2.04 -1.28
CA PHE A 28 5.64 -2.08 0.18
C PHE A 28 5.01 -3.38 0.68
N LEU A 29 4.19 -4.05 -0.12
CA LEU A 29 3.47 -5.27 0.26
C LEU A 29 4.19 -6.57 -0.12
N ALA A 30 5.45 -6.49 -0.51
CA ALA A 30 6.28 -7.67 -0.78
C ALA A 30 6.42 -8.53 0.48
N ARG A 31 6.42 -9.86 0.32
CA ARG A 31 6.58 -10.82 1.43
C ARG A 31 7.78 -10.49 2.32
N ASN A 32 8.88 -10.07 1.68
CA ASN A 32 10.04 -9.47 2.33
C ASN A 32 10.24 -8.08 1.71
N VAL A 33 10.00 -7.02 2.48
CA VAL A 33 10.23 -5.65 2.00
C VAL A 33 11.72 -5.40 1.93
N ARG A 34 12.26 -5.46 0.71
CA ARG A 34 13.66 -5.22 0.39
C ARG A 34 13.79 -3.91 -0.36
N LEU A 35 14.27 -2.89 0.32
CA LEU A 35 14.47 -1.56 -0.28
C LEU A 35 15.71 -1.49 -1.19
N ASP A 36 16.44 -2.60 -1.33
CA ASP A 36 17.64 -2.77 -2.15
C ASP A 36 17.41 -3.60 -3.42
N GLN A 37 16.21 -4.18 -3.60
CA GLN A 37 15.87 -5.00 -4.76
C GLN A 37 14.48 -4.69 -5.31
N GLY A 38 14.41 -4.39 -6.61
CA GLY A 38 13.14 -4.09 -7.29
C GLY A 38 12.54 -2.72 -6.95
N VAL A 39 13.15 -2.01 -6.00
CA VAL A 39 12.75 -0.68 -5.53
C VAL A 39 13.84 0.32 -5.84
N ARG A 40 13.46 1.51 -6.29
CA ARG A 40 14.33 2.68 -6.38
C ARG A 40 13.94 3.66 -5.27
N ILE A 41 14.91 4.02 -4.43
CA ILE A 41 14.76 5.09 -3.44
C ILE A 41 15.14 6.41 -4.09
N ASP A 42 14.17 7.29 -4.27
CA ASP A 42 14.42 8.60 -4.89
C ASP A 42 14.81 9.66 -3.87
N ARG A 43 14.29 9.55 -2.64
CA ARG A 43 14.52 10.56 -1.61
C ARG A 43 14.42 9.97 -0.21
N VAL A 44 15.32 10.43 0.64
CA VAL A 44 15.22 10.28 2.09
C VAL A 44 15.20 11.69 2.69
N THR A 45 14.16 12.01 3.43
CA THR A 45 14.03 13.31 4.12
C THR A 45 14.07 13.07 5.61
N ARG A 46 14.99 13.74 6.29
CA ARG A 46 15.14 13.70 7.75
C ARG A 46 14.58 14.99 8.34
N MET A 47 13.91 14.86 9.48
CA MET A 47 13.36 15.97 10.24
C MET A 47 14.21 16.21 11.49
N GLN A 48 14.20 17.43 12.02
CA GLN A 48 14.93 17.78 13.25
C GLN A 48 14.45 16.95 14.46
N SER A 49 13.19 16.51 14.46
CA SER A 49 12.62 15.65 15.50
C SER A 49 13.17 14.22 15.51
N GLY A 50 14.03 13.85 14.56
CA GLY A 50 14.50 12.47 14.35
C GLY A 50 13.56 11.62 13.49
N ALA A 51 12.37 12.13 13.15
CA ALA A 51 11.51 11.50 12.16
C ALA A 51 12.13 11.54 10.76
N PHE A 52 11.74 10.60 9.89
CA PHE A 52 12.20 10.57 8.51
C PHE A 52 11.14 10.00 7.56
N ALA A 53 11.25 10.36 6.30
CA ALA A 53 10.42 9.84 5.22
C ALA A 53 11.28 9.26 4.10
N ILE A 54 10.82 8.14 3.54
CA ILE A 54 11.42 7.48 2.39
C ILE A 54 10.43 7.59 1.23
N THR A 55 10.88 8.14 0.10
CA THR A 55 10.16 8.09 -1.17
C THR A 55 10.75 6.99 -2.02
N ALA A 56 9.90 6.04 -2.41
CA ALA A 56 10.28 4.87 -3.17
C ALA A 56 9.32 4.64 -4.35
N ARG A 57 9.82 4.00 -5.41
CA ARG A 57 9.01 3.52 -6.53
C ARG A 57 9.52 2.17 -7.02
N ASP A 58 8.72 1.49 -7.84
CA ASP A 58 9.17 0.30 -8.57
C ASP A 58 10.27 0.68 -9.56
N ALA A 59 11.44 0.03 -9.45
CA ALA A 59 12.59 0.34 -10.30
C ALA A 59 12.36 -0.06 -11.78
N ARG A 60 11.50 -1.05 -12.03
CA ARG A 60 11.15 -1.53 -13.38
C ARG A 60 9.95 -0.78 -13.95
N ARG A 61 9.14 -0.15 -13.10
CA ARG A 61 7.92 0.58 -13.49
C ARG A 61 7.89 1.97 -12.82
N PRO A 62 8.86 2.85 -13.14
CA PRO A 62 8.97 4.15 -12.47
C PRO A 62 7.79 5.10 -12.74
N ASN A 63 6.95 4.78 -13.74
CA ASN A 63 5.77 5.56 -14.13
C ASN A 63 4.48 5.10 -13.41
N ASP A 64 4.49 3.98 -12.69
CA ASP A 64 3.29 3.47 -11.99
C ASP A 64 2.94 4.30 -10.74
N GLY A 65 3.81 5.26 -10.38
CA GLY A 65 3.66 6.14 -9.24
C GLY A 65 4.76 5.93 -8.20
N GLN A 66 4.49 6.31 -6.95
CA GLN A 66 5.44 6.23 -5.84
C GLN A 66 4.73 6.04 -4.50
N ILE A 67 5.48 5.57 -3.52
CA ILE A 67 5.07 5.50 -2.11
C ILE A 67 5.99 6.37 -1.26
N ILE A 68 5.40 7.09 -0.32
CA ILE A 68 6.10 7.83 0.72
C ILE A 68 5.81 7.15 2.05
N LEU A 69 6.84 6.67 2.72
CA LEU A 69 6.77 6.00 4.02
C LEU A 69 7.34 6.91 5.10
N SER A 70 6.55 7.24 6.11
CA SER A 70 6.92 8.16 7.19
C SER A 70 7.13 7.39 8.49
N PHE A 71 8.32 7.55 9.07
CA PHE A 71 8.79 6.87 10.26
C PHE A 71 9.11 7.86 11.39
N ALA A 72 8.75 7.50 12.61
CA ALA A 72 9.03 8.30 13.81
C ALA A 72 9.00 7.43 15.07
N GLY A 73 9.38 8.03 16.20
CA GLY A 73 9.33 7.41 17.53
C GLY A 73 10.60 6.66 17.93
N SER A 74 10.65 6.28 19.21
CA SER A 74 11.68 5.41 19.79
C SER A 74 10.97 4.31 20.60
N PRO A 75 10.92 3.05 20.11
CA PRO A 75 11.55 2.56 18.88
C PRO A 75 10.91 3.16 17.62
N VAL A 76 11.67 3.21 16.52
CA VAL A 76 11.20 3.71 15.21
C VAL A 76 10.04 2.86 14.70
N ARG A 77 8.95 3.52 14.29
CA ARG A 77 7.75 2.89 13.73
C ARG A 77 7.27 3.63 12.50
N LEU A 78 6.70 2.89 11.55
CA LEU A 78 5.89 3.47 10.48
C LEU A 78 4.63 4.06 11.12
N TYR A 79 4.33 5.32 10.84
CA TYR A 79 3.12 5.98 11.34
C TYR A 79 2.22 6.51 10.22
N GLU A 80 2.72 6.61 9.01
CA GLU A 80 1.95 7.05 7.85
C GLU A 80 2.57 6.52 6.56
N TRP A 81 1.72 6.22 5.58
CA TRP A 81 2.15 6.11 4.19
C TRP A 81 1.24 6.93 3.27
N THR A 82 1.83 7.44 2.20
CA THR A 82 1.10 8.09 1.10
C THR A 82 1.44 7.39 -0.21
N ILE A 83 0.40 6.93 -0.91
CA ILE A 83 0.51 6.40 -2.27
C ILE A 83 0.15 7.52 -3.23
N ILE A 84 0.98 7.71 -4.24
CA ILE A 84 0.73 8.59 -5.36
C ILE A 84 0.72 7.70 -6.60
N ASP A 85 -0.42 7.54 -7.26
CA ASP A 85 -0.53 6.69 -8.46
C ASP A 85 0.05 7.36 -9.72
N ALA A 86 0.03 6.65 -10.84
CA ALA A 86 0.51 7.13 -12.14
C ALA A 86 -0.19 8.40 -12.64
N GLN A 87 -1.43 8.65 -12.19
CA GLN A 87 -2.21 9.84 -12.54
C GLN A 87 -1.97 11.00 -11.56
N GLY A 88 -1.17 10.77 -10.50
CA GLY A 88 -0.87 11.74 -9.46
C GLY A 88 -1.92 11.82 -8.35
N ALA A 89 -2.91 10.93 -8.34
CA ALA A 89 -3.89 10.88 -7.27
C ALA A 89 -3.24 10.38 -5.98
N ARG A 90 -3.60 11.02 -4.86
CA ARG A 90 -2.95 10.80 -3.55
C ARG A 90 -3.89 10.10 -2.58
N THR A 91 -3.41 9.02 -1.98
CA THR A 91 -4.09 8.34 -0.87
C THR A 91 -3.14 8.28 0.32
N THR A 92 -3.50 8.96 1.41
CA THR A 92 -2.72 8.95 2.66
C THR A 92 -3.42 8.10 3.71
N THR A 93 -2.67 7.24 4.39
CA THR A 93 -3.16 6.43 5.50
C THR A 93 -2.25 6.64 6.70
N ARG A 94 -2.85 7.09 7.81
CA ARG A 94 -2.18 7.30 9.08
C ARG A 94 -2.51 6.16 10.04
N LEU A 95 -1.47 5.62 10.66
CA LEU A 95 -1.58 4.58 11.66
C LEU A 95 -1.63 5.21 13.05
N THR A 96 -2.67 4.91 13.82
CA THR A 96 -2.85 5.39 15.19
C THR A 96 -2.49 4.31 16.21
N THR A 97 -3.09 3.13 16.07
CA THR A 97 -2.94 2.00 17.02
C THR A 97 -2.35 0.76 16.33
N LEU A 98 -1.15 0.89 15.76
CA LEU A 98 -0.47 -0.24 15.13
C LEU A 98 0.07 -1.21 16.19
N GLN A 99 -0.50 -2.42 16.22
CA GLN A 99 -0.03 -3.53 17.05
C GLN A 99 0.28 -4.75 16.17
N PRO A 100 1.38 -5.48 16.44
CA PRO A 100 1.61 -6.76 15.79
C PRO A 100 0.45 -7.72 16.07
N ALA A 101 -0.08 -8.33 15.02
CA ALA A 101 -1.10 -9.36 15.10
C ALA A 101 -0.62 -10.62 14.39
N SER A 102 -0.89 -11.79 14.98
CA SER A 102 -0.63 -13.09 14.39
C SER A 102 -1.91 -13.91 14.32
N GLY A 103 -1.96 -14.94 13.47
CA GLY A 103 -3.12 -15.82 13.37
C GLY A 103 -4.37 -15.19 12.75
N LEU A 104 -4.23 -14.08 12.01
CA LEU A 104 -5.35 -13.47 11.29
C LEU A 104 -5.91 -14.44 10.25
N ALA A 105 -7.24 -14.62 10.24
CA ALA A 105 -7.90 -15.51 9.28
C ALA A 105 -7.68 -15.02 7.84
N ALA A 106 -7.32 -15.93 6.94
CA ALA A 106 -7.08 -15.60 5.53
C ALA A 106 -8.29 -14.95 4.83
N SER A 107 -9.50 -15.22 5.32
CA SER A 107 -10.74 -14.61 4.84
C SER A 107 -10.77 -13.09 5.00
N LEU A 108 -10.06 -12.52 5.97
CA LEU A 108 -9.92 -11.07 6.15
C LEU A 108 -9.21 -10.39 4.96
N PHE A 109 -8.46 -11.16 4.17
CA PHE A 109 -7.69 -10.69 3.01
C PHE A 109 -8.32 -11.10 1.67
N GLN A 110 -9.58 -11.54 1.71
CA GLN A 110 -10.36 -11.91 0.53
C GLN A 110 -11.56 -10.97 0.37
N LEU A 111 -11.47 -10.07 -0.60
CA LEU A 111 -12.61 -9.30 -1.07
C LEU A 111 -13.15 -9.95 -2.34
N ARG A 112 -14.38 -10.48 -2.27
CA ARG A 112 -15.16 -10.91 -3.43
C ARG A 112 -15.97 -9.73 -3.92
N ASP A 113 -16.16 -9.64 -5.25
CA ASP A 113 -16.95 -8.58 -5.85
C ASP A 113 -18.41 -8.67 -5.34
N PRO A 114 -18.86 -7.72 -4.50
CA PRO A 114 -20.20 -7.75 -3.94
C PRO A 114 -21.26 -7.19 -4.90
N THR A 115 -20.84 -6.60 -6.02
CA THR A 115 -21.73 -6.04 -7.04
C THR A 115 -22.22 -7.11 -8.02
N ARG A 116 -21.45 -8.20 -8.14
CA ARG A 116 -21.77 -9.34 -8.99
C ARG A 116 -22.90 -10.14 -8.34
N ARG A 117 -24.06 -10.20 -9.00
CA ARG A 117 -25.15 -11.10 -8.58
C ARG A 117 -24.69 -12.55 -8.78
N PRO A 118 -25.03 -13.48 -7.87
CA PRO A 118 -24.81 -14.90 -8.12
C PRO A 118 -25.55 -15.29 -9.40
N ASP A 119 -24.88 -16.01 -10.30
CA ASP A 119 -25.54 -16.59 -11.46
C ASP A 119 -26.68 -17.51 -10.96
N ARG A 120 -27.91 -17.25 -11.41
CA ARG A 120 -29.03 -18.17 -11.18
C ARG A 120 -28.88 -19.32 -12.17
N ASN A 121 -28.37 -20.45 -11.70
CA ASN A 121 -28.64 -21.74 -12.32
C ASN A 121 -29.91 -22.34 -11.72
#